data_AF-A0A538SFD6-F1
#
_entry.id   AF-A0A538SFD6-F1
#
_cell.length_a   1.000
_cell.length_b   1.000
_cell.length_c   1.000
_cell.angle_alpha   90.00
_cell.angle_beta   90.00
_cell.angle_gamma   90.00
#
_symmetry.space_group_name_H-M   'P 1'
#
loop_
_entity.id
_entity.type
_entity.pdbx_description
1 polymer ?
#
loop_
_entity_poly.entity_id
_entity_poly.type
_entity_poly.pdbx_seq_one_letter_code
_entity_poly.pdbx_strand_id
1 'polypeptide(L)'
;MNPLPRTADVLGRGQRVFMTYCVVCHGPKGDGQGYIVPKFPMPPSLLSPKVSGWADGRIYHVITRGQNLMPNYASQILPEDRWAVIHYVRVLERAANPRPEDLKAAGIPDTAAAPAAAPAAAPDTTKGKP
;
A
#
# COMPACT_ATOMS: atom_id res chain seq x y z
N MET A 1 8.37 5.25 15.23
CA MET A 1 7.62 6.43 14.75
C MET A 1 8.33 6.98 13.53
N ASN A 2 7.62 7.41 12.49
CA ASN A 2 8.22 8.07 11.33
C ASN A 2 8.74 9.47 11.72
N PRO A 3 10.03 9.80 11.48
CA PRO A 3 10.61 11.07 11.89
C PRO A 3 10.25 12.25 10.98
N LEU A 4 9.73 12.01 9.77
CA LEU A 4 9.42 13.08 8.84
C LEU A 4 8.06 13.73 9.17
N PRO A 5 7.94 15.07 9.00
CA PRO A 5 6.68 15.76 9.21
C PRO A 5 5.65 15.37 8.13
N ARG A 6 4.35 15.44 8.47
CA ARG A 6 3.24 15.10 7.56
C ARG A 6 2.84 16.33 6.73
N THR A 7 3.73 16.78 5.86
CA THR A 7 3.48 17.92 4.95
C THR A 7 3.13 17.45 3.54
N ALA A 8 2.53 18.33 2.73
CA ALA A 8 2.22 18.05 1.33
C ALA A 8 3.47 17.69 0.52
N ASP A 9 4.61 18.36 0.77
CA ASP A 9 5.87 18.08 0.08
C ASP A 9 6.41 16.68 0.39
N VAL A 10 6.38 16.27 1.67
CA VAL A 10 6.81 14.93 2.09
C VAL A 10 5.89 13.87 1.51
N LEU A 11 4.57 14.11 1.50
CA LEU A 11 3.61 13.19 0.88
C LEU A 11 3.82 13.09 -0.64
N GLY A 12 4.02 14.21 -1.33
CA GLY A 12 4.31 14.22 -2.76
C GLY A 12 5.61 13.51 -3.11
N ARG A 13 6.65 13.66 -2.27
CA ARG A 13 7.90 12.89 -2.38
C ARG A 13 7.65 11.40 -2.19
N GLY A 14 6.91 11.03 -1.15
CA GLY A 14 6.53 9.64 -0.88
C GLY A 14 5.73 8.99 -2.01
N GLN A 15 4.79 9.74 -2.60
CA GLN A 15 4.02 9.31 -3.77
C GLN A 15 4.94 9.02 -4.96
N ARG A 16 5.88 9.92 -5.28
CA ARG A 16 6.83 9.69 -6.39
C ARG A 16 7.65 8.42 -6.15
N VAL A 17 8.18 8.23 -4.95
CA VAL A 17 8.93 7.02 -4.60
C VAL A 17 8.06 5.77 -4.74
N PHE A 18 6.81 5.79 -4.27
CA PHE A 18 5.89 4.67 -4.41
C PHE A 18 5.65 4.31 -5.88
N MET A 19 5.35 5.33 -6.69
CA MET A 19 5.07 5.17 -8.12
C MET A 19 6.30 4.75 -8.93
N THR A 20 7.51 5.01 -8.45
CA THR A 20 8.74 4.56 -9.11
C THR A 20 9.13 3.14 -8.72
N TYR A 21 9.09 2.79 -7.42
CA TYR A 21 9.70 1.56 -6.91
C TYR A 21 8.70 0.50 -6.43
N CYS A 22 7.54 0.92 -5.93
CA CYS A 22 6.62 0.02 -5.21
C CYS A 22 5.46 -0.45 -6.08
N VAL A 23 4.95 0.43 -6.96
CA VAL A 23 3.73 0.22 -7.75
C VAL A 23 3.77 -1.05 -8.60
N VAL A 24 4.96 -1.41 -9.09
CA VAL A 24 5.16 -2.56 -9.99
C VAL A 24 4.71 -3.87 -9.34
N CYS A 25 4.93 -4.01 -8.03
CA CYS A 25 4.56 -5.20 -7.26
C CYS A 25 3.28 -4.99 -6.45
N HIS A 26 3.13 -3.83 -5.80
CA HIS A 26 2.04 -3.59 -4.86
C HIS A 26 0.79 -2.95 -5.48
N GLY A 27 0.85 -2.55 -6.75
CA GLY A 27 -0.24 -1.89 -7.46
C GLY A 27 -0.43 -0.42 -7.06
N PRO A 28 -1.14 0.38 -7.88
CA PRO A 28 -1.35 1.80 -7.63
C PRO A 28 -2.19 2.06 -6.37
N LYS A 29 -2.99 1.08 -5.93
CA LYS A 29 -3.81 1.15 -4.72
C LYS A 29 -3.13 0.54 -3.49
N GLY A 30 -1.97 -0.10 -3.65
CA GLY A 30 -1.32 -0.85 -2.56
C GLY A 30 -2.04 -2.16 -2.19
N ASP A 31 -2.97 -2.64 -3.02
CA ASP A 31 -3.77 -3.83 -2.80
C ASP A 31 -3.05 -5.15 -3.13
N GLY A 32 -1.80 -5.06 -3.59
CA GLY A 32 -0.99 -6.21 -4.00
C GLY A 32 -1.23 -6.63 -5.44
N GLN A 33 -2.07 -5.93 -6.22
CA GLN A 33 -2.34 -6.20 -7.63
C GLN A 33 -1.39 -5.42 -8.56
N GLY A 34 -0.08 -5.59 -8.36
CA GLY A 34 0.92 -4.98 -9.22
C GLY A 34 0.99 -5.62 -10.61
N TYR A 35 1.62 -4.92 -11.56
CA TYR A 35 1.77 -5.36 -12.96
C TYR A 35 2.48 -6.71 -13.12
N ILE A 36 3.29 -7.13 -12.15
CA ILE A 36 4.05 -8.38 -12.22
C ILE A 36 3.29 -9.61 -11.70
N VAL A 37 2.18 -9.42 -11.00
CA VAL A 37 1.43 -10.50 -10.33
C VAL A 37 0.94 -11.60 -11.27
N PRO A 38 0.61 -11.35 -12.55
CA PRO A 38 0.28 -12.44 -13.48
C PRO A 38 1.42 -13.47 -13.68
N LYS A 39 2.66 -13.14 -13.29
CA LYS A 39 3.86 -13.96 -13.50
C LYS A 39 4.63 -14.28 -12.21
N PHE A 40 4.34 -13.60 -11.10
CA PHE A 40 5.06 -13.73 -9.84
C PHE A 40 4.08 -13.85 -8.67
N PRO A 41 4.48 -14.48 -7.54
CA PRO A 41 3.64 -14.57 -6.36
C PRO A 41 3.15 -13.19 -5.91
N MET A 42 1.86 -13.09 -5.62
CA MET A 42 1.23 -11.86 -5.16
C MET A 42 1.85 -11.41 -3.83
N PRO A 43 2.35 -10.17 -3.71
CA PRO A 43 2.79 -9.66 -2.43
C PRO A 43 1.58 -9.45 -1.50
N PRO A 44 1.79 -9.40 -0.18
CA PRO A 44 0.71 -9.04 0.74
C PRO A 44 0.17 -7.65 0.39
N SER A 45 -1.16 -7.51 0.47
CA SER A 45 -1.81 -6.21 0.40
C SER A 45 -1.32 -5.32 1.54
N LEU A 46 -0.89 -4.10 1.20
CA LEU A 46 -0.50 -3.09 2.16
C LEU A 46 -1.70 -2.58 2.96
N LEU A 47 -2.91 -2.78 2.43
CA LEU A 47 -4.18 -2.40 3.05
C LEU A 47 -4.69 -3.43 4.07
N SER A 48 -4.04 -4.60 4.16
CA SER A 48 -4.47 -5.64 5.09
C SER A 48 -4.33 -5.19 6.55
N PRO A 49 -5.24 -5.59 7.46
CA PRO A 49 -5.15 -5.26 8.89
C PRO A 49 -3.80 -5.63 9.52
N LYS A 50 -3.18 -6.70 9.02
CA LYS A 50 -1.86 -7.14 9.45
C LYS A 50 -0.79 -6.09 9.13
N VAL A 51 -0.74 -5.58 7.90
CA VAL A 51 0.29 -4.63 7.46
C VAL A 51 0.00 -3.23 8.00
N SER A 52 -1.27 -2.80 7.99
CA SER A 52 -1.65 -1.50 8.53
C SER A 52 -1.37 -1.40 10.04
N GLY A 53 -1.47 -2.51 10.77
CA GLY A 53 -1.07 -2.60 12.19
C GLY A 53 0.44 -2.61 12.45
N TRP A 54 1.31 -2.65 11.43
CA TRP A 54 2.75 -2.59 11.65
C TRP A 54 3.20 -1.19 12.09
N ALA A 55 4.23 -1.12 12.93
CA ALA A 55 4.90 0.14 13.19
C ALA A 55 5.67 0.61 11.93
N ASP A 56 5.74 1.92 11.71
CA ASP A 56 6.45 2.49 10.54
C ASP A 56 7.91 2.02 10.43
N GLY A 57 8.59 1.83 11.57
CA GLY A 57 9.97 1.32 11.59
C GLY A 57 10.11 -0.09 11.02
N ARG A 58 9.07 -0.93 11.14
CA ARG A 58 9.05 -2.26 10.51
C ARG A 58 8.93 -2.13 9.00
N ILE A 59 8.08 -1.24 8.50
CA ILE A 59 7.95 -1.00 7.05
C ILE A 59 9.27 -0.45 6.50
N TYR A 60 9.89 0.51 7.20
CA TYR A 60 11.21 1.04 6.85
C TYR A 60 12.27 -0.06 6.78
N HIS A 61 12.29 -0.97 7.77
CA HIS A 61 13.22 -2.09 7.78
C HIS A 61 13.00 -3.01 6.57
N VAL A 62 11.76 -3.35 6.23
CA VAL A 62 11.44 -4.19 5.07
C VAL A 62 11.88 -3.52 3.76
N ILE A 63 11.67 -2.21 3.59
CA ILE A 63 12.17 -1.50 2.41
C ILE A 63 13.72 -1.53 2.36
N THR A 64 14.36 -1.39 3.53
CA THR A 64 15.82 -1.32 3.63
C THR A 64 16.50 -2.68 3.44
N ARG A 65 15.93 -3.76 3.98
CA ARG A 65 16.57 -5.09 4.05
C ARG A 65 15.93 -6.14 3.17
N GLY A 66 14.76 -5.84 2.59
CA GLY A 66 13.92 -6.83 1.94
C GLY A 66 13.20 -7.72 2.95
N GLN A 67 12.29 -8.55 2.45
CA GLN A 67 11.59 -9.58 3.22
C GLN A 67 11.03 -10.63 2.26
N ASN A 68 11.37 -11.90 2.48
CA ASN A 68 10.96 -13.00 1.61
C ASN A 68 11.36 -12.72 0.14
N LEU A 69 10.39 -12.62 -0.77
CA LEU A 69 10.61 -12.30 -2.18
C LEU A 69 10.73 -10.80 -2.46
N MET A 70 10.45 -9.92 -1.48
CA MET A 70 10.66 -8.49 -1.64
C MET A 70 12.17 -8.19 -1.54
N PRO A 71 12.79 -7.62 -2.59
CA PRO A 71 14.21 -7.29 -2.57
C PRO A 71 14.49 -6.13 -1.62
N ASN A 72 15.77 -5.96 -1.27
CA ASN A 72 16.20 -4.76 -0.56
C ASN A 72 16.30 -3.58 -1.54
N TYR A 73 15.99 -2.38 -1.05
CA TYR A 73 16.09 -1.13 -1.82
C TYR A 73 17.11 -0.15 -1.21
N ALA A 74 18.07 -0.65 -0.42
CA ALA A 74 18.95 0.20 0.36
C ALA A 74 19.86 1.10 -0.49
N SER A 75 20.29 0.61 -1.66
CA SER A 75 21.15 1.35 -2.59
C SER A 75 20.36 2.22 -3.59
N GLN A 76 19.07 1.96 -3.76
CA GLN A 76 18.23 2.63 -4.76
C GLN A 76 17.37 3.74 -4.15
N ILE A 77 17.01 3.64 -2.86
CA ILE A 77 16.12 4.59 -2.19
C ILE A 77 16.82 5.17 -0.96
N LEU A 78 16.98 6.49 -0.94
CA LEU A 78 17.58 7.23 0.17
C LEU A 78 16.81 7.01 1.48
N PRO A 79 17.48 7.07 2.66
CA PRO A 79 16.82 6.94 3.95
C PRO A 79 15.56 7.81 4.12
N GLU A 80 15.64 9.07 3.70
CA GLU A 80 14.54 10.03 3.82
C GLU A 80 13.38 9.65 2.89
N ASP A 81 13.67 9.15 1.68
CA ASP A 81 12.67 8.67 0.74
C ASP A 81 11.94 7.42 1.24
N ARG A 82 12.65 6.52 1.93
CA ARG A 82 12.04 5.35 2.59
C ARG A 82 11.07 5.76 3.69
N TRP A 83 11.34 6.85 4.42
CA TRP A 83 10.38 7.40 5.38
C TRP A 83 9.22 8.13 4.70
N ALA A 84 9.49 8.87 3.61
CA ALA A 84 8.46 9.60 2.88
C ALA A 84 7.44 8.64 2.25
N VAL A 85 7.90 7.56 1.62
CA VAL A 85 7.00 6.56 1.00
C VAL A 85 6.09 5.89 2.03
N ILE A 86 6.53 5.72 3.27
CA ILE A 86 5.69 5.17 4.34
C ILE A 86 4.51 6.08 4.65
N HIS A 87 4.69 7.41 4.67
CA HIS A 87 3.55 8.33 4.81
C HIS A 87 2.54 8.17 3.67
N TYR A 88 3.01 7.94 2.44
CA TYR A 88 2.12 7.67 1.32
C TYR A 88 1.38 6.33 1.46
N VAL A 89 2.05 5.27 1.93
CA VAL A 89 1.40 3.99 2.26
C VAL A 89 0.28 4.19 3.29
N ARG A 90 0.50 5.01 4.33
CA ARG A 90 -0.55 5.35 5.30
C ARG A 90 -1.73 6.10 4.69
N VAL A 91 -1.48 6.93 3.68
CA VAL A 91 -2.56 7.58 2.92
C VAL A 91 -3.37 6.54 2.14
N LEU A 92 -2.73 5.57 1.48
CA LEU A 92 -3.43 4.49 0.78
C LEU A 92 -4.29 3.65 1.74
N GLU A 93 -3.74 3.28 2.89
CA GLU A 93 -4.48 2.57 3.95
C GLU A 93 -5.71 3.37 4.41
N ARG A 94 -5.55 4.68 4.61
CA ARG A 94 -6.63 5.58 5.03
C ARG A 94 -7.66 5.80 3.94
N ALA A 95 -7.25 5.88 2.68
CA ALA A 95 -8.16 6.03 1.54
C ALA A 95 -9.00 4.77 1.31
N ALA A 96 -8.44 3.59 1.56
CA ALA A 96 -9.16 2.32 1.50
C ALA A 96 -10.13 2.13 2.68
N ASN A 97 -9.80 2.67 3.85
CA ASN A 97 -10.61 2.58 5.06
C ASN A 97 -10.75 3.98 5.70
N PRO A 98 -11.55 4.88 5.09
CA PRO A 98 -11.76 6.22 5.63
C PRO A 98 -12.46 6.14 6.99
N ARG A 99 -12.06 7.02 7.91
CA ARG A 99 -12.78 7.23 9.17
C ARG A 99 -13.91 8.23 8.93
N PRO A 100 -14.94 8.26 9.79
CA PRO A 100 -16.03 9.23 9.68
C PRO A 100 -15.52 10.68 9.58
N GLU A 101 -14.43 11.02 10.25
CA GLU A 101 -13.86 12.37 10.17
C GLU A 101 -13.34 12.74 8.78
N ASP A 102 -12.85 11.78 7.98
CA ASP A 102 -12.43 12.07 6.60
C ASP A 102 -13.63 12.29 5.69
N LEU A 103 -14.68 11.50 5.88
CA LEU A 103 -15.92 11.65 5.11
C LEU A 103 -16.52 13.03 5.38
N LYS A 104 -16.60 13.41 6.65
CA LYS A 104 -17.02 14.75 7.07
C LYS A 104 -16.12 15.85 6.50
N ALA A 105 -14.80 15.69 6.56
CA ALA A 105 -13.86 16.66 6.00
C ALA A 105 -13.99 16.79 4.47
N ALA A 106 -14.37 15.71 3.79
CA ALA A 106 -14.66 15.68 2.36
C ALA A 106 -16.09 16.15 2.01
N GLY A 107 -16.92 16.52 3.00
CA GLY A 107 -18.30 16.93 2.78
C GLY A 107 -19.24 15.78 2.39
N ILE A 108 -18.86 14.53 2.64
CA ILE A 108 -19.65 13.33 2.36
C ILE A 108 -20.48 13.00 3.61
N PRO A 109 -21.82 12.90 3.51
CA PRO A 109 -22.68 12.59 4.65
C PRO A 109 -22.48 11.15 5.16
N ASP A 110 -22.65 10.94 6.48
CA ASP A 110 -22.44 9.67 7.20
C ASP A 110 -23.34 8.50 6.72
N THR A 111 -24.31 8.76 5.84
CA THR A 111 -25.22 7.74 5.29
C THR A 111 -24.64 6.94 4.12
N ALA A 112 -23.47 7.32 3.61
CA ALA A 112 -22.76 6.54 2.60
C ALA A 112 -22.03 5.36 3.27
N ALA A 113 -22.78 4.31 3.63
CA ALA A 113 -22.19 3.02 3.93
C ALA A 113 -21.29 2.62 2.75
N ALA A 114 -19.98 2.49 2.99
CA ALA A 114 -19.05 2.01 1.98
C ALA A 114 -19.55 0.66 1.45
N PRO A 115 -19.55 0.42 0.12
CA PRO A 115 -19.75 -0.92 -0.35
C PRO A 115 -18.65 -1.78 0.26
N ALA A 116 -19.06 -2.77 1.05
CA ALA A 116 -18.18 -3.83 1.52
C ALA A 116 -17.33 -4.27 0.32
N ALA A 117 -16.01 -4.34 0.52
CA ALA A 117 -15.07 -4.85 -0.45
C ALA A 117 -15.70 -6.03 -1.19
N ALA A 118 -15.94 -5.87 -2.49
CA ALA A 118 -16.53 -6.92 -3.30
C ALA A 118 -15.70 -8.19 -3.07
N PRO A 119 -16.34 -9.33 -2.76
CA PRO A 119 -15.62 -10.56 -2.52
C PRO A 119 -14.75 -10.84 -3.73
N ALA A 120 -13.47 -11.15 -3.48
CA ALA A 120 -12.56 -11.65 -4.49
C ALA A 120 -13.28 -12.78 -5.24
N ALA A 121 -13.49 -12.58 -6.54
CA ALA A 121 -14.07 -13.61 -7.38
C ALA A 121 -13.23 -14.87 -7.24
N ALA A 122 -13.87 -15.94 -6.77
CA ALA A 122 -13.25 -17.26 -6.69
C ALA A 122 -12.75 -17.66 -8.09
N PRO A 123 -11.61 -18.33 -8.21
CA PRO A 123 -11.19 -18.89 -9.49
C PRO A 123 -12.21 -19.93 -9.94
N ASP A 124 -12.79 -19.69 -11.12
CA ASP A 124 -13.66 -20.61 -11.85
C ASP A 124 -12.90 -21.89 -12.17
N THR A 125 -13.14 -22.95 -11.40
CA THR A 125 -12.64 -24.29 -11.69
C THR A 125 -13.56 -24.98 -12.69
N THR A 126 -13.63 -24.50 -13.93
CA THR A 126 -14.24 -25.25 -15.05
C THR A 126 -13.44 -25.14 -16.35
N LYS A 127 -12.49 -26.06 -16.53
CA LYS A 127 -11.98 -26.68 -17.79
C LYS A 127 -10.55 -27.17 -17.53
N GLY A 128 -10.12 -28.36 -17.89
CA GLY A 128 -10.68 -29.36 -18.77
C GLY A 128 -9.51 -30.29 -19.09
N LYS A 129 -9.66 -31.56 -18.73
CA LYS A 129 -8.77 -32.66 -19.10
C LYS A 129 -8.70 -32.78 -20.63
N PRO A 130 -7.53 -33.11 -21.19
CA PRO A 130 -7.40 -34.42 -21.83
C PRO A 130 -6.47 -35.38 -21.08
#